data_AF-A0A644YGK0-F1
#
_entry.id   AF-A0A644YGK0-F1
#
_cell.length_a   1.000
_cell.length_b   1.000
_cell.length_c   1.000
_cell.angle_alpha   90.00
_cell.angle_beta   90.00
_cell.angle_gamma   90.00
#
_symmetry.space_group_name_H-M   'P 1'
#
loop_
_entity.id
_entity.type
_entity.pdbx_description
1 polymer ?
#
loop_
_entity_poly.entity_id
_entity_poly.type
_entity_poly.pdbx_seq_one_letter_code
_entity_poly.pdbx_strand_id
1 'polypeptide(L)'
;MNNIDNILNNYFEGKTLPEEESRLKEYFRSSTVLPQHEIYKPLFIAFDKEKQIAAPVFEIPAEKNRKKPFPIWKLWIAAASIAAVTLLVVTLFPHKNKVGIPSGDYLVFINGNEVTNPQKAQQYADKMFMQADEIIRTSYKPIVEANVIQTEMDADRIFDDLSQKINYIESVKQ
;
A
#
# COMPACT_ATOMS: atom_id res chain seq x y z
N MET A 1 23.08 24.67 -4.25
CA MET A 1 22.58 23.30 -4.49
C MET A 1 22.67 22.52 -3.19
N ASN A 2 21.58 21.89 -2.75
CA ASN A 2 21.60 20.98 -1.60
C ASN A 2 22.44 19.73 -1.95
N ASN A 3 23.25 19.26 -1.00
CA ASN A 3 23.97 17.99 -1.13
C ASN A 3 22.97 16.82 -1.13
N ILE A 4 23.27 15.74 -1.86
CA ILE A 4 22.46 14.51 -1.91
C ILE A 4 22.20 13.96 -0.50
N ASP A 5 23.18 14.04 0.41
CA ASP A 5 23.02 13.61 1.81
C ASP A 5 21.87 14.35 2.50
N ASN A 6 21.81 15.68 2.34
CA ASN A 6 20.76 16.50 2.94
C ASN A 6 19.40 16.21 2.30
N ILE A 7 19.37 16.01 0.98
CA ILE A 7 18.14 15.68 0.28
C ILE A 7 17.63 14.30 0.72
N LEU A 8 18.51 13.31 0.89
CA LEU A 8 18.16 11.99 1.43
C LEU A 8 17.61 12.08 2.85
N ASN A 9 18.27 12.83 3.74
CA ASN A 9 17.76 13.01 5.10
C ASN A 9 16.36 13.62 5.09
N ASN A 10 16.17 14.71 4.33
CA ASN A 10 14.87 15.35 4.20
C ASN A 10 13.82 14.44 3.54
N TYR A 11 14.22 13.59 2.60
CA TYR A 11 13.34 12.65 1.93
C TYR A 11 12.78 11.64 2.92
N PHE A 12 13.66 11.04 3.74
CA PHE A 12 13.24 10.13 4.80
C PHE A 12 12.43 10.82 5.91
N GLU A 13 12.65 12.12 6.14
CA GLU A 13 11.82 12.95 7.02
C GLU A 13 10.51 13.45 6.38
N GLY A 14 10.28 13.21 5.08
CA GLY A 14 9.09 13.67 4.36
C GLY A 14 9.03 15.19 4.13
N LYS A 15 10.19 15.86 4.07
CA LYS A 15 10.33 17.33 3.94
C LYS A 15 10.82 17.79 2.56
N THR A 16 11.01 16.88 1.61
CA THR A 16 11.49 17.20 0.26
C THR A 16 10.46 17.89 -0.59
N LEU A 17 10.96 18.71 -1.52
CA LEU A 17 10.17 19.25 -2.63
C LEU A 17 10.19 18.29 -3.84
N PRO A 18 9.19 18.35 -4.74
CA PRO A 18 9.14 17.49 -5.93
C PRO A 18 10.40 17.56 -6.82
N GLU A 19 11.03 18.74 -6.91
CA GLU A 19 12.26 18.92 -7.68
C GLU A 19 13.45 18.18 -7.04
N GLU A 20 13.50 18.14 -5.71
CA GLU A 20 14.52 17.42 -4.95
C GLU A 20 14.34 15.90 -5.08
N GLU A 21 13.09 15.41 -5.03
CA GLU A 21 12.77 14.00 -5.28
C GLU A 21 13.11 13.57 -6.71
N SER A 22 12.84 14.44 -7.70
CA SER A 22 13.24 14.20 -9.09
C SER A 22 14.76 14.07 -9.21
N ARG A 23 15.50 14.91 -8.49
CA ARG A 23 16.96 14.86 -8.45
C ARG A 23 17.48 13.58 -7.79
N LEU A 24 16.84 13.09 -6.72
CA LEU A 24 17.17 11.79 -6.14
C LEU A 24 16.94 10.65 -7.14
N LYS A 25 15.79 10.64 -7.82
CA LYS A 25 15.47 9.62 -8.83
C LYS A 25 16.52 9.59 -9.95
N GLU A 26 16.92 10.75 -10.46
CA GLU A 26 17.96 10.83 -11.49
C GLU A 26 19.33 10.36 -10.97
N TYR A 27 19.69 10.77 -9.75
CA TYR A 27 20.92 10.35 -9.10
C TYR A 27 21.03 8.82 -8.98
N PHE A 28 20.00 8.15 -8.49
CA PHE A 28 20.00 6.69 -8.32
C PHE A 28 19.81 5.89 -9.61
N ARG A 29 19.33 6.52 -10.69
CA ARG A 29 19.35 5.94 -12.05
C ARG A 29 20.74 6.00 -12.69
N SER A 30 21.58 6.93 -12.25
CA SER A 30 22.93 7.07 -12.79
C SER A 30 23.83 5.89 -12.41
N SER A 31 24.86 5.65 -13.21
CA SER A 31 25.89 4.64 -12.90
C SER A 31 26.87 5.08 -11.80
N THR A 32 26.82 6.35 -11.38
CA THR A 32 27.83 6.98 -10.52
C THR A 32 27.21 7.39 -9.19
N VAL A 33 26.73 6.41 -8.44
CA VAL A 33 26.23 6.59 -7.07
C VAL A 33 27.39 6.45 -6.09
N LEU A 34 27.43 7.29 -5.06
CA LEU A 34 28.49 7.25 -4.04
C LEU A 34 28.37 5.95 -3.24
N PRO A 35 29.49 5.35 -2.79
CA PRO A 35 29.46 4.08 -2.06
C PRO A 35 28.51 4.07 -0.85
N GLN A 36 28.44 5.17 -0.10
CA GLN A 36 27.55 5.32 1.06
C GLN A 36 26.06 5.35 0.70
N HIS A 37 25.71 5.61 -0.57
CA HIS A 37 24.33 5.68 -1.06
C HIS A 37 23.90 4.41 -1.80
N GLU A 38 24.83 3.52 -2.17
CA GLU A 38 24.51 2.29 -2.92
C GLU A 38 23.46 1.43 -2.20
N ILE A 39 23.41 1.46 -0.87
CA ILE A 39 22.40 0.76 -0.07
C ILE A 39 20.95 1.20 -0.39
N TYR A 40 20.74 2.44 -0.85
CA TYR A 40 19.43 2.98 -1.18
C TYR A 40 19.05 2.77 -2.64
N LYS A 41 19.99 2.43 -3.51
CA LYS A 41 19.75 2.27 -4.95
C LYS A 41 18.65 1.25 -5.28
N PRO A 42 18.56 0.08 -4.62
CA PRO A 42 17.44 -0.85 -4.85
C PRO A 42 16.06 -0.26 -4.55
N LEU A 43 15.97 0.66 -3.58
CA LEU A 43 14.71 1.31 -3.21
C LEU A 43 14.17 2.14 -4.37
N PHE A 44 15.02 2.99 -4.96
CA PHE A 44 14.64 3.83 -6.10
C PHE A 44 14.36 3.01 -7.36
N ILE A 45 15.08 1.90 -7.56
CA ILE A 45 14.78 0.93 -8.63
C ILE A 45 13.40 0.28 -8.42
N ALA A 46 13.05 -0.09 -7.18
CA ALA A 46 11.76 -0.69 -6.87
C ALA A 46 10.61 0.28 -7.21
N PHE A 47 10.72 1.55 -6.83
CA PHE A 47 9.71 2.57 -7.15
C PHE A 47 9.52 2.77 -8.66
N ASP A 48 10.61 2.72 -9.44
CA ASP A 48 10.53 2.83 -10.89
C ASP A 48 9.84 1.63 -11.56
N LYS A 49 9.99 0.43 -10.99
CA LYS A 49 9.31 -0.79 -11.46
C LYS A 49 7.83 -0.75 -11.08
N GLU A 50 7.51 -0.34 -9.85
CA GLU A 50 6.14 -0.22 -9.37
C GLU A 50 5.30 0.70 -10.26
N LYS A 51 5.87 1.83 -10.71
CA LYS A 51 5.18 2.75 -11.64
C LYS A 51 4.74 2.10 -12.96
N GLN A 52 5.44 1.06 -13.43
CA GLN A 52 5.15 0.39 -14.71
C GLN A 52 4.07 -0.68 -14.57
N ILE A 53 3.68 -1.00 -13.34
CA ILE A 53 2.75 -2.07 -13.04
C ILE A 53 1.34 -1.49 -12.99
N ALA A 54 0.45 -2.06 -13.80
CA ALA A 54 -0.96 -1.71 -13.73
C ALA A 54 -1.55 -2.22 -12.41
N ALA A 55 -2.25 -1.34 -11.69
CA ALA A 55 -3.02 -1.75 -10.52
C ALA A 55 -3.98 -2.88 -10.91
N PRO A 56 -4.15 -3.91 -10.05
CA PRO A 56 -5.04 -5.03 -10.33
C PRO A 56 -6.45 -4.51 -10.60
N VAL A 57 -7.11 -5.09 -11.61
CA VAL A 57 -8.46 -4.70 -12.02
C VAL A 57 -9.41 -4.90 -10.84
N PHE A 58 -10.03 -3.80 -10.41
CA PHE A 58 -11.00 -3.80 -9.32
C PHE A 58 -12.41 -3.70 -9.88
N GLU A 59 -13.06 -4.85 -10.15
CA GLU A 59 -14.42 -4.89 -10.68
C GLU A 59 -15.45 -4.62 -9.59
N ILE A 60 -15.92 -3.38 -9.44
CA ILE A 60 -17.06 -3.09 -8.56
C ILE A 60 -18.33 -3.58 -9.25
N PRO A 61 -19.07 -4.56 -8.68
CA PRO A 61 -20.38 -4.88 -9.20
C PRO A 61 -21.22 -3.60 -9.10
N ALA A 62 -21.61 -3.04 -10.25
CA ALA A 62 -22.51 -1.91 -10.27
C ALA A 62 -23.76 -2.30 -9.47
N GLU A 63 -23.96 -1.67 -8.33
CA GLU A 63 -25.16 -1.87 -7.54
C GLU A 63 -26.33 -1.44 -8.42
N LYS A 64 -27.05 -2.42 -8.98
CA LYS A 64 -28.31 -2.18 -9.69
C LYS A 64 -29.29 -1.68 -8.64
N ASN A 65 -29.26 -0.38 -8.38
CA ASN A 65 -30.27 0.36 -7.64
C ASN A 65 -31.58 0.25 -8.41
N ARG A 66 -32.25 -0.90 -8.27
CA ARG A 66 -33.60 -1.13 -8.75
C ARG A 66 -34.53 -0.33 -7.85
N LYS A 67 -34.60 0.99 -8.08
CA LYS A 67 -35.66 1.82 -7.52
C LYS A 67 -36.97 1.27 -8.08
N LYS A 68 -37.69 0.51 -7.24
CA LYS A 68 -39.01 -0.04 -7.56
C LYS A 68 -39.92 1.17 -7.86
N PRO A 69 -40.55 1.28 -9.04
CA PRO A 69 -41.41 2.42 -9.33
C PRO A 69 -42.60 2.39 -8.36
N PHE A 70 -42.69 3.41 -7.50
CA PHE A 70 -43.85 3.59 -6.63
C PHE A 70 -45.05 4.00 -7.49
N PRO A 71 -46.22 3.35 -7.35
CA PRO A 71 -47.39 3.68 -8.15
C PRO A 71 -47.98 5.03 -7.71
N ILE A 72 -47.70 6.04 -8.53
CA ILE A 72 -48.09 7.46 -8.40
C ILE A 72 -49.60 7.65 -8.14
N TRP A 73 -50.44 6.70 -8.58
CA TRP A 73 -51.89 6.76 -8.41
C TRP A 73 -52.35 6.59 -6.94
N LYS A 74 -51.56 5.91 -6.09
CA LYS A 74 -51.84 5.82 -4.64
C LYS A 74 -51.58 7.13 -3.88
N LEU A 75 -50.89 8.09 -4.50
CA LEU A 75 -50.54 9.38 -3.90
C LEU A 75 -51.73 10.36 -3.87
N TRP A 76 -52.66 10.26 -4.83
CA TRP A 76 -53.77 11.20 -4.98
C TRP A 76 -54.96 10.91 -4.04
N ILE A 77 -55.20 9.63 -3.71
CA ILE A 77 -56.29 9.22 -2.82
C ILE A 77 -55.96 9.52 -1.34
N ALA A 78 -54.67 9.67 -1.02
CA ALA A 78 -54.19 9.87 0.34
C ALA A 78 -54.06 11.38 0.72
N ALA A 79 -53.94 12.29 -0.25
CA ALA A 79 -53.56 13.69 -0.03
C ALA A 79 -54.57 14.54 0.79
N ALA A 80 -55.87 14.23 0.75
CA ALA A 80 -56.89 15.04 1.42
C ALA A 80 -57.11 14.71 2.91
N SER A 81 -56.88 13.47 3.33
CA SER A 81 -57.07 13.04 4.74
C SER A 81 -55.80 13.13 5.58
N ILE A 82 -54.63 13.24 4.93
CA ILE A 82 -53.33 13.19 5.57
C ILE A 82 -52.95 14.53 6.22
N ALA A 83 -53.37 15.68 5.67
CA ALA A 83 -52.89 16.99 6.13
C ALA A 83 -53.17 17.30 7.62
N ALA A 84 -54.38 17.01 8.10
CA ALA A 84 -54.76 17.25 9.50
C ALA A 84 -54.05 16.29 10.47
N VAL A 85 -53.93 15.01 10.08
CA VAL A 85 -53.25 13.99 10.89
C VAL A 85 -51.74 14.22 10.90
N THR A 86 -51.14 14.69 9.80
CA THR A 86 -49.70 15.01 9.75
C THR A 86 -49.34 16.20 10.59
N LEU A 87 -50.19 17.23 10.67
CA LEU A 87 -49.93 18.38 11.54
C LEU A 87 -49.95 17.96 13.02
N LEU A 88 -50.87 17.07 13.39
CA LEU A 88 -51.00 16.55 14.75
C LEU A 88 -49.84 15.60 15.12
N VAL A 89 -49.41 14.75 14.20
CA VAL A 89 -48.27 13.82 14.43
C VAL A 89 -46.92 14.56 14.45
N VAL A 90 -46.70 15.56 13.59
CA VAL A 90 -45.46 16.35 13.58
C VAL A 90 -45.30 17.21 14.85
N THR A 91 -46.42 17.69 15.41
CA THR A 91 -46.41 18.50 16.64
C THR A 91 -46.24 17.64 17.90
N LEU A 92 -46.86 16.45 17.96
CA LEU A 92 -46.74 15.55 19.11
C LEU A 92 -45.48 14.66 19.09
N PHE A 93 -44.96 14.35 17.90
CA PHE A 93 -43.78 13.50 17.72
C PHE A 93 -42.77 14.20 16.81
N PRO A 94 -41.99 15.19 17.32
CA PRO A 94 -40.95 15.81 16.53
C PRO A 94 -40.00 14.73 16.03
N HIS A 95 -39.95 14.56 14.71
CA HIS A 95 -39.08 13.61 14.06
C HIS A 95 -37.65 14.04 14.35
N LYS A 96 -36.96 13.33 15.25
CA LYS A 96 -35.50 13.42 15.32
C LYS A 96 -35.03 12.96 13.96
N ASN A 97 -34.56 13.88 13.13
CA ASN A 97 -33.86 13.57 11.90
C ASN A 97 -32.70 12.66 12.28
N LYS A 98 -32.92 11.34 12.18
CA LYS A 98 -31.81 10.44 11.94
C LYS A 98 -31.42 10.77 10.51
N VAL A 99 -30.57 11.79 10.36
CA VAL A 99 -29.65 11.82 9.23
C VAL A 99 -29.02 10.44 9.31
N GLY A 100 -29.50 9.55 8.43
CA GLY A 100 -28.98 8.21 8.31
C GLY A 100 -27.58 8.34 7.76
N ILE A 101 -26.64 8.73 8.62
CA ILE A 101 -25.29 8.23 8.53
C ILE A 101 -25.49 6.77 8.94
N PRO A 102 -25.49 5.79 8.02
CA PRO A 102 -25.49 4.40 8.40
C PRO A 102 -24.36 4.24 9.42
N SER A 103 -24.75 3.90 10.63
CA SER A 103 -23.85 3.80 11.75
C SER A 103 -22.99 2.56 11.52
N GLY A 104 -21.74 2.73 11.05
CA GLY A 104 -20.68 1.75 11.29
C GLY A 104 -19.96 1.07 10.11
N ASP A 105 -20.35 1.25 8.85
CA ASP A 105 -19.82 0.36 7.80
C ASP A 105 -18.66 0.97 7.01
N TYR A 106 -17.49 0.35 7.19
CA TYR A 106 -16.25 0.42 6.41
C TYR A 106 -16.37 1.06 5.01
N LEU A 107 -15.73 2.22 4.82
CA LEU A 107 -15.69 2.96 3.55
C LEU A 107 -14.24 3.22 3.15
N VAL A 108 -13.85 2.70 1.98
CA VAL A 108 -12.51 2.90 1.40
C VAL A 108 -12.65 3.37 -0.05
N PHE A 109 -11.82 4.30 -0.49
CA PHE A 109 -11.75 4.69 -1.90
C PHE A 109 -10.60 3.97 -2.60
N ILE A 110 -10.91 3.20 -3.65
CA ILE A 110 -9.93 2.52 -4.49
C ILE A 110 -10.04 3.08 -5.91
N ASN A 111 -8.99 3.73 -6.40
CA ASN A 111 -8.95 4.38 -7.72
C ASN A 111 -10.12 5.37 -7.94
N GLY A 112 -10.48 6.12 -6.90
CA GLY A 112 -11.57 7.10 -6.94
C GLY A 112 -12.98 6.51 -6.81
N ASN A 113 -13.12 5.18 -6.69
CA ASN A 113 -14.40 4.54 -6.49
C ASN A 113 -14.60 4.12 -5.03
N GLU A 114 -15.81 4.32 -4.51
CA GLU A 114 -16.19 3.91 -3.16
C GLU A 114 -16.30 2.38 -3.04
N VAL A 115 -15.75 1.85 -1.96
CA VAL A 115 -15.76 0.43 -1.61
C VAL A 115 -16.29 0.28 -0.21
N THR A 116 -17.48 -0.32 -0.12
CA THR A 116 -18.20 -0.55 1.14
C THR A 116 -18.05 -1.98 1.65
N ASN A 117 -17.48 -2.89 0.85
CA ASN A 117 -17.26 -4.29 1.23
C ASN A 117 -15.85 -4.47 1.86
N PRO A 118 -15.74 -4.73 3.18
CA PRO A 118 -14.46 -4.84 3.87
C PRO A 118 -13.59 -5.99 3.39
N GLN A 119 -14.17 -7.17 3.14
CA GLN A 119 -13.42 -8.33 2.66
C GLN A 119 -12.79 -8.07 1.30
N LYS A 120 -13.53 -7.40 0.41
CA LYS A 120 -13.04 -7.10 -0.93
C LYS A 120 -11.94 -6.05 -0.92
N ALA A 121 -12.07 -5.02 -0.09
CA ALA A 121 -11.03 -4.03 0.09
C ALA A 121 -9.77 -4.64 0.73
N GLN A 122 -9.94 -5.53 1.71
CA GLN A 122 -8.83 -6.29 2.28
C GLN A 122 -8.15 -7.17 1.24
N GLN A 123 -8.90 -7.95 0.44
CA GLN A 123 -8.32 -8.76 -0.64
C GLN A 123 -7.54 -7.91 -1.66
N TYR A 124 -8.02 -6.70 -1.96
CA TYR A 124 -7.31 -5.77 -2.82
C TYR A 124 -6.01 -5.30 -2.16
N ALA A 125 -6.07 -4.89 -0.88
CA ALA A 125 -4.90 -4.48 -0.11
C ALA A 125 -3.85 -5.61 -0.06
N ASP A 126 -4.26 -6.83 0.25
CA ASP A 126 -3.38 -8.00 0.30
C ASP A 126 -2.66 -8.23 -1.03
N LYS A 127 -3.40 -8.14 -2.16
CA LYS A 127 -2.79 -8.26 -3.50
C LYS A 127 -1.76 -7.16 -3.77
N MET A 128 -2.06 -5.92 -3.39
CA MET A 128 -1.12 -4.80 -3.54
C MET A 128 0.12 -4.98 -2.67
N PHE A 129 -0.06 -5.43 -1.42
CA PHE A 129 1.06 -5.70 -0.52
C PHE A 129 1.94 -6.84 -1.02
N MET A 130 1.36 -7.94 -1.50
CA MET A 130 2.12 -9.05 -2.08
C MET A 130 2.93 -8.60 -3.29
N GLN A 131 2.33 -7.79 -4.15
CA GLN A 131 3.01 -7.26 -5.33
C GLN A 131 4.15 -6.31 -4.95
N ALA A 132 3.94 -5.43 -3.96
CA ALA A 132 4.99 -4.55 -3.44
C ALA A 132 6.14 -5.37 -2.82
N ASP A 133 5.84 -6.40 -2.02
CA ASP A 133 6.85 -7.30 -1.44
C ASP A 133 7.69 -7.98 -2.53
N GLU A 134 7.05 -8.46 -3.60
CA GLU A 134 7.73 -9.08 -4.73
C GLU A 134 8.70 -8.12 -5.44
N ILE A 135 8.25 -6.88 -5.71
CA ILE A 135 9.08 -5.85 -6.35
C ILE A 135 10.29 -5.49 -5.47
N ILE A 136 10.06 -5.31 -4.17
CA ILE A 136 11.10 -5.00 -3.20
C ILE A 136 12.10 -6.16 -3.13
N ARG A 137 11.66 -7.39 -2.85
CA ARG A 137 12.52 -8.57 -2.78
C ARG A 137 13.37 -8.73 -4.03
N THR A 138 12.76 -8.61 -5.21
CA THR A 138 13.46 -8.73 -6.49
C THR A 138 14.50 -7.63 -6.69
N SER A 139 14.20 -6.40 -6.26
CA SER A 139 15.12 -5.27 -6.40
C SER A 139 16.30 -5.36 -5.43
N TYR A 140 16.12 -5.93 -4.23
CA TYR A 140 17.18 -6.13 -3.24
C TYR A 140 18.00 -7.41 -3.41
N LYS A 141 17.49 -8.41 -4.15
CA LYS A 141 18.15 -9.71 -4.37
C LYS A 141 19.66 -9.61 -4.73
N PRO A 142 20.10 -8.74 -5.67
CA PRO A 142 21.53 -8.67 -6.02
C PRO A 142 22.43 -8.24 -4.85
N ILE A 143 21.95 -7.34 -3.99
CA ILE A 143 22.72 -6.88 -2.82
C ILE A 143 22.78 -7.97 -1.76
N VAL A 144 21.66 -8.66 -1.53
CA VAL A 144 21.63 -9.78 -0.57
C VAL A 144 22.58 -10.89 -1.02
N GLU A 145 22.55 -11.27 -2.30
CA GLU A 145 23.46 -12.29 -2.85
C GLU A 145 24.93 -11.86 -2.80
N ALA A 146 25.24 -10.61 -3.15
CA ALA A 146 26.60 -10.08 -3.06
C ALA A 146 27.13 -10.11 -1.62
N ASN A 147 26.30 -9.74 -0.63
CA ASN A 147 26.67 -9.78 0.78
C ASN A 147 26.89 -11.23 1.27
N VAL A 148 26.07 -12.18 0.82
CA VAL A 148 26.24 -13.61 1.15
C VAL A 148 27.55 -14.13 0.57
N ILE A 149 27.82 -13.88 -0.71
CA ILE A 149 29.07 -14.26 -1.37
C ILE A 149 30.28 -13.65 -0.64
N GLN A 150 30.20 -12.39 -0.24
CA GLN A 150 31.29 -11.74 0.49
C GLN A 150 31.49 -12.32 1.89
N THR A 151 30.42 -12.74 2.57
CA THR A 151 30.48 -13.41 3.87
C THR A 151 31.01 -14.85 3.75
N GLU A 152 30.65 -15.57 2.69
CA GLU A 152 31.16 -16.91 2.41
C GLU A 152 32.62 -16.92 1.95
N MET A 153 33.05 -15.88 1.23
CA MET A 153 34.44 -15.69 0.79
C MET A 153 35.32 -14.99 1.84
N ASP A 154 34.82 -14.77 3.06
CA ASP A 154 35.60 -14.22 4.16
C ASP A 154 36.76 -15.16 4.50
N ALA A 155 37.98 -14.68 4.25
CA ALA A 155 39.19 -15.48 4.39
C ALA A 155 39.39 -15.98 5.82
N ASP A 156 39.12 -15.15 6.83
CA ASP A 156 39.31 -15.52 8.23
C ASP A 156 38.34 -16.65 8.60
N ARG A 157 37.08 -16.52 8.17
CA ARG A 157 36.05 -17.55 8.37
C ARG A 157 36.39 -18.85 7.64
N ILE A 158 36.92 -18.77 6.41
CA ILE A 158 37.36 -19.94 5.64
C ILE A 158 38.52 -20.64 6.35
N PHE A 159 39.53 -19.89 6.81
CA PHE A 159 40.67 -20.45 7.54
C PHE A 159 40.25 -21.09 8.87
N ASP A 160 39.30 -20.49 9.59
CA ASP A 160 38.74 -21.03 10.82
C ASP A 160 37.96 -22.34 10.58
N ASP A 161 37.08 -22.41 9.58
CA ASP A 161 36.33 -23.64 9.23
C ASP A 161 37.28 -24.77 8.82
N LEU A 162 38.31 -24.45 8.02
CA LEU A 162 39.33 -25.41 7.61
C LEU A 162 40.12 -25.92 8.81
N SER A 163 40.52 -25.03 9.72
CA SER A 163 41.28 -25.41 10.93
C SER A 163 40.44 -26.31 11.84
N GLN A 164 39.15 -26.00 12.04
CA GLN A 164 38.26 -26.85 12.82
C GLN A 164 38.06 -28.23 12.18
N LYS A 165 37.86 -28.30 10.85
CA LYS A 165 37.74 -29.58 10.13
C LYS A 165 39.00 -30.44 10.25
N ILE A 166 40.19 -29.83 10.10
CA ILE A 166 41.46 -30.55 10.22
C ILE A 166 41.59 -31.14 11.62
N ASN A 167 41.38 -30.34 12.67
CA ASN A 167 41.46 -30.80 14.06
C ASN A 167 40.44 -31.91 14.37
N TYR A 168 39.22 -31.81 13.85
CA TYR A 168 38.20 -32.85 13.98
C TYR A 168 38.65 -34.16 13.32
N ILE A 169 39.15 -34.11 12.08
CA ILE A 169 39.63 -35.30 11.36
C ILE A 169 40.82 -35.95 12.09
N GLU A 170 41.73 -35.16 12.66
CA GLU A 170 42.85 -35.65 13.47
C GLU A 170 42.36 -36.34 14.75
N SER A 171 41.37 -35.77 15.44
CA SER A 171 40.79 -36.38 16.64
C SER A 171 40.03 -37.68 16.40
N VAL A 172 39.45 -37.87 15.20
CA VAL A 172 38.70 -39.08 14.83
C VAL A 172 39.63 -40.24 14.39
N LYS A 173 40.89 -39.92 14.05
CA LYS A 173 41.90 -40.91 13.64
C LYS A 173 42.74 -41.48 14.79
N GLN A 174 42.62 -40.94 16.01
CA GLN A 174 43.22 -41.45 17.24
C GLN A 174 42.28 -42.42 17.96
#